data_AF-A0A9J7E470-F1
#
_entry.id   AF-A0A9J7E470-F1
#
_cell.length_a   1.000
_cell.length_b   1.000
_cell.length_c   1.000
_cell.angle_alpha   90.00
_cell.angle_beta   90.00
_cell.angle_gamma   90.00
#
_symmetry.space_group_name_H-M   'P 1'
#
loop_
_entity.id
_entity.type
_entity.pdbx_description
1 polymer ?
#
loop_
_entity_poly.entity_id
_entity_poly.type
_entity_poly.pdbx_seq_one_letter_code
_entity_poly.pdbx_strand_id
1 'polypeptide(L)'
;MGETEALDPAQELELQFMARQKPMHEATARGNSAIQQFYNGQNVFVTGGTGFLGKQLIEKLFRATNVSKVFVLLRPKKGKAIELRTNELLQDPVFDWVKEHRPKVLKKIVPVAGDVAEIKLGISDKDWKTLTEEVNIIFHMAATTRFDETLRVATMINVRGAKEALVLGKACKQLKSYVHVSTAYSYACDNLIDTEVLEDFYKSPIDPDTLIKMTETVDEDRLNSITPRLNSFFISAVKEPSPGWLDMSNVYGASGIILGPGIGLMHSFMARDDIHIGLVPVDYVNNAILAAAWETARRVAAGHTTPKIYSVTASTRNPTEWGYLVHVMTKEIRKDYSTPAAVGWGFVWQTQYPLVFLIYSWILHLIPGHIIDGICALLGKERRFVKIYKKMYNMCSALSYFTTNQWRFVDDNTASLYNSLSPIDKEIFDFDICKINWREYMYIWSIGLRKFIIKDGLKGTVYARKKQIVFKILTFIIMPLYLFALYKVFSFFVVNLFYFLGYVLHALGL
;
A
#
# COMPACT_ATOMS: atom_id res chain seq x y z
N MET A 1 25.91 15.90 36.60
CA MET A 1 24.58 15.24 36.45
C MET A 1 23.99 15.73 35.15
N GLY A 2 24.02 14.91 34.10
CA GLY A 2 23.44 15.29 32.81
C GLY A 2 21.93 15.29 32.93
N GLU A 3 21.30 16.44 32.64
CA GLU A 3 19.85 16.50 32.42
C GLU A 3 19.49 15.45 31.37
N THR A 4 18.64 14.50 31.74
CA THR A 4 18.08 13.55 30.79
C THR A 4 17.15 14.37 29.91
N GLU A 5 17.63 14.75 28.72
CA GLU A 5 16.85 15.51 27.74
C GLU A 5 15.52 14.77 27.52
N ALA A 6 14.40 15.43 27.79
CA ALA A 6 13.08 14.81 27.68
C ALA A 6 12.89 14.29 26.24
N LEU A 7 12.49 13.02 26.12
CA LEU A 7 12.23 12.38 24.82
C LEU A 7 11.21 13.20 24.01
N ASP A 8 11.41 13.26 22.69
CA ASP A 8 10.41 13.88 21.81
C ASP A 8 9.09 13.08 21.91
N PRO A 9 7.91 13.75 21.93
CA PRO A 9 6.62 13.06 22.03
C PRO A 9 6.41 11.93 21.00
N ALA A 10 6.97 12.07 19.80
CA ALA A 10 6.88 11.05 18.77
C ALA A 10 7.74 9.81 19.09
N GLN A 11 8.89 10.00 19.75
CA GLN A 11 9.75 8.90 20.22
C GLN A 11 9.11 8.18 21.41
N GLU A 12 8.46 8.91 22.32
CA GLU A 12 7.75 8.30 23.44
C GLU A 12 6.62 7.37 22.93
N LEU A 13 5.82 7.84 21.97
CA LEU A 13 4.78 7.02 21.34
C LEU A 13 5.36 5.79 20.64
N GLU A 14 6.47 5.95 19.91
CA GLU A 14 7.16 4.81 19.29
C GLU A 14 7.54 3.74 20.31
N LEU A 15 8.17 4.14 21.42
CA LEU A 15 8.58 3.22 22.49
C LEU A 15 7.38 2.50 23.12
N GLN A 16 6.28 3.22 23.36
CA GLN A 16 5.04 2.65 23.87
C GLN A 16 4.45 1.59 22.92
N PHE A 17 4.47 1.83 21.60
CA PHE A 17 3.99 0.86 20.62
C PHE A 17 4.93 -0.35 20.50
N MET A 18 6.25 -0.12 20.52
CA MET A 18 7.26 -1.19 20.48
C MET A 18 7.12 -2.15 21.66
N ALA A 19 6.84 -1.64 22.87
CA ALA A 19 6.68 -2.45 24.07
C ALA A 19 5.57 -3.52 23.94
N ARG A 20 4.57 -3.29 23.08
CA ARG A 20 3.44 -4.21 22.85
C ARG A 20 3.82 -5.46 22.04
N GLN A 21 5.01 -5.49 21.45
CA GLN A 21 5.52 -6.66 20.75
C GLN A 21 6.02 -7.75 21.72
N LYS A 22 6.28 -7.40 22.99
CA LYS A 22 6.87 -8.31 23.98
C LYS A 22 6.11 -9.65 24.14
N PRO A 23 4.78 -9.67 24.34
CA PRO A 23 4.05 -10.94 24.50
C PRO A 23 4.16 -11.85 23.27
N MET A 24 4.14 -11.27 22.07
CA MET A 24 4.31 -11.98 20.81
C MET A 24 5.72 -12.57 20.67
N HIS A 25 6.77 -11.83 21.06
CA HIS A 25 8.14 -12.35 21.06
C HIS A 25 8.33 -13.50 22.06
N GLU A 26 7.76 -13.36 23.26
CA GLU A 26 7.78 -14.41 24.28
C GLU A 26 7.03 -15.66 23.82
N ALA A 27 5.85 -15.49 23.19
CA ALA A 27 5.08 -16.58 22.59
C ALA A 27 5.88 -17.27 21.47
N THR A 28 6.47 -16.49 20.56
CA THR A 28 7.30 -16.99 19.45
C THR A 28 8.46 -17.84 19.95
N ALA A 29 9.12 -17.43 21.03
CA ALA A 29 10.27 -18.12 21.60
C ALA A 29 9.93 -19.50 22.18
N ARG A 30 8.67 -19.77 22.56
CA ARG A 30 8.23 -21.07 23.07
C ARG A 30 8.23 -22.16 22.01
N GLY A 31 8.06 -21.81 20.73
CA GLY A 31 8.18 -22.74 19.61
C GLY A 31 7.10 -23.84 19.54
N ASN A 32 6.02 -23.73 20.31
CA ASN A 32 4.99 -24.75 20.45
C ASN A 32 3.70 -24.46 19.65
N SER A 33 3.71 -23.45 18.77
CA SER A 33 2.62 -23.15 17.85
C SER A 33 2.53 -24.19 16.72
N ALA A 34 1.31 -24.59 16.34
CA ALA A 34 1.08 -25.54 15.25
C ALA A 34 1.53 -24.95 13.89
N ILE A 35 1.32 -23.64 13.70
CA ILE A 35 1.79 -22.93 12.51
C ILE A 35 3.33 -22.92 12.48
N GLN A 36 4.01 -22.66 13.62
CA GLN A 36 5.48 -22.73 13.70
C GLN A 36 6.00 -24.14 13.35
N GLN A 37 5.35 -25.19 13.87
CA GLN A 37 5.72 -26.58 13.59
C GLN A 37 5.56 -26.93 12.11
N PHE A 38 4.50 -26.43 11.46
CA PHE A 38 4.30 -26.63 10.02
C PHE A 38 5.44 -26.05 9.18
N TYR A 39 5.92 -24.85 9.50
CA TYR A 39 7.04 -24.23 8.78
C TYR A 39 8.42 -24.78 9.16
N ASN A 40 8.52 -25.54 10.26
CA ASN A 40 9.79 -26.09 10.71
C ASN A 40 10.41 -27.01 9.65
N GLY A 41 11.63 -26.66 9.22
CA GLY A 41 12.36 -27.41 8.21
C GLY A 41 11.80 -27.31 6.78
N GLN A 42 10.77 -26.51 6.51
CA GLN A 42 10.20 -26.38 5.17
C GLN A 42 11.06 -25.47 4.28
N ASN A 43 11.03 -25.76 2.98
CA ASN A 43 11.56 -24.89 1.94
C ASN A 43 10.42 -24.07 1.31
N VAL A 44 10.58 -22.75 1.32
CA VAL A 44 9.56 -21.80 0.87
C VAL A 44 10.03 -21.12 -0.42
N PHE A 45 9.16 -21.01 -1.43
CA PHE A 45 9.39 -20.17 -2.61
C PHE A 45 8.47 -18.95 -2.58
N VAL A 46 9.06 -17.76 -2.75
CA VAL A 46 8.35 -16.47 -2.72
C VAL A 46 8.58 -15.73 -4.03
N THR A 47 7.50 -15.48 -4.77
CA THR A 47 7.50 -14.46 -5.82
C THR A 47 7.06 -13.12 -5.23
N GLY A 48 7.55 -12.00 -5.76
CA GLY A 48 7.22 -10.68 -5.21
C GLY A 48 7.91 -10.40 -3.87
N GLY A 49 8.93 -11.17 -3.49
CA GLY A 49 9.65 -11.03 -2.22
C GLY A 49 10.41 -9.72 -2.03
N THR A 50 10.59 -8.91 -3.08
CA THR A 50 11.15 -7.56 -2.98
C THR A 50 10.10 -6.46 -2.84
N GLY A 51 8.83 -6.79 -3.05
CA GLY A 51 7.70 -5.87 -2.85
C GLY A 51 7.37 -5.68 -1.38
N PHE A 52 6.50 -4.72 -1.10
CA PHE A 52 6.11 -4.31 0.26
C PHE A 52 5.65 -5.49 1.13
N LEU A 53 4.66 -6.25 0.68
CA LEU A 53 4.13 -7.39 1.42
C LEU A 53 5.14 -8.55 1.48
N GLY A 54 5.85 -8.82 0.39
CA GLY A 54 6.79 -9.94 0.28
C GLY A 54 8.01 -9.84 1.21
N LYS A 55 8.62 -8.66 1.36
CA LYS A 55 9.77 -8.50 2.27
C LYS A 55 9.37 -8.68 3.73
N GLN A 56 8.17 -8.22 4.11
CA GLN A 56 7.65 -8.42 5.47
C GLN A 56 7.25 -9.87 5.71
N LEU A 57 6.74 -10.59 4.70
CA LEU A 57 6.49 -12.03 4.80
C LEU A 57 7.80 -12.80 5.06
N ILE A 58 8.86 -12.48 4.32
CA ILE A 58 10.18 -13.10 4.49
C ILE A 58 10.75 -12.79 5.88
N GLU A 59 10.64 -11.54 6.34
CA GLU A 59 11.00 -11.14 7.70
C GLU A 59 10.24 -11.97 8.74
N LYS A 60 8.90 -12.07 8.60
CA LYS A 60 8.04 -12.79 9.52
C LYS A 60 8.37 -14.28 9.56
N LEU A 61 8.64 -14.90 8.41
CA LEU A 61 9.10 -16.30 8.33
C LEU A 61 10.38 -16.48 9.17
N PHE A 62 11.35 -15.57 9.06
CA PHE A 62 12.60 -15.67 9.80
C PHE A 62 12.50 -15.33 11.29
N ARG A 63 11.67 -14.35 11.64
CA ARG A 63 11.44 -13.96 13.02
C ARG A 63 10.63 -15.00 13.77
N ALA A 64 9.52 -15.43 13.18
CA ALA A 64 8.49 -16.22 13.86
C ALA A 64 8.55 -17.73 13.61
N THR A 65 9.31 -18.22 12.62
CA THR A 65 9.34 -19.65 12.28
C THR A 65 10.78 -20.21 12.19
N ASN A 66 10.91 -21.47 11.77
CA ASN A 66 12.20 -22.12 11.52
C ASN A 66 12.23 -22.83 10.15
N VAL A 67 12.02 -22.06 9.07
CA VAL A 67 12.20 -22.54 7.70
C VAL A 67 13.65 -22.97 7.40
N SER A 68 13.82 -23.92 6.49
CA SER A 68 15.13 -24.40 6.04
C SER A 68 15.76 -23.46 5.02
N LYS A 69 15.06 -23.21 3.91
CA LYS A 69 15.44 -22.26 2.84
C LYS A 69 14.27 -21.38 2.45
N VAL A 70 14.56 -20.14 2.05
CA VAL A 70 13.60 -19.23 1.41
C VAL A 70 14.14 -18.87 0.04
N PHE A 71 13.61 -19.52 -1.00
CA PHE A 71 13.88 -19.20 -2.39
C PHE A 71 13.10 -17.93 -2.78
N VAL A 72 13.81 -16.90 -3.26
CA VAL A 72 13.19 -15.61 -3.59
C VAL A 72 13.39 -15.33 -5.07
N LEU A 73 12.28 -15.20 -5.82
CA LEU A 73 12.34 -14.81 -7.22
C LEU A 73 12.73 -13.34 -7.35
N LEU A 74 13.83 -13.08 -8.06
CA LEU A 74 14.41 -11.76 -8.27
C LEU A 74 14.56 -11.48 -9.77
N ARG A 75 13.84 -10.45 -10.25
CA ARG A 75 13.96 -9.94 -11.63
C ARG A 75 15.41 -9.53 -12.00
N PRO A 76 16.03 -10.07 -13.04
CA PRO A 76 17.36 -9.61 -13.45
C PRO A 76 17.38 -8.09 -13.74
N LYS A 77 18.48 -7.41 -13.43
CA LYS A 77 18.70 -6.00 -13.82
C LYS A 77 20.02 -5.91 -14.59
N LYS A 78 20.03 -5.18 -15.71
CA LYS A 78 21.22 -5.00 -16.54
C LYS A 78 22.39 -4.49 -15.69
N GLY A 79 23.51 -5.21 -15.71
CA GLY A 79 24.72 -4.85 -14.98
C GLY A 79 24.68 -5.07 -13.46
N LYS A 80 23.67 -5.77 -12.91
CA LYS A 80 23.63 -6.12 -11.47
C LYS A 80 23.54 -7.62 -11.27
N ALA A 81 24.52 -8.17 -10.56
CA ALA A 81 24.51 -9.56 -10.10
C ALA A 81 23.35 -9.82 -9.12
N ILE A 82 22.86 -11.05 -9.07
CA ILE A 82 21.67 -11.42 -8.27
C ILE A 82 21.97 -11.36 -6.76
N GLU A 83 23.22 -11.59 -6.39
CA GLU A 83 23.74 -11.48 -5.03
C GLU A 83 23.68 -10.03 -4.54
N LEU A 84 24.02 -9.07 -5.42
CA LEU A 84 23.93 -7.65 -5.11
C LEU A 84 22.48 -7.22 -4.87
N ARG A 85 21.53 -7.75 -5.66
CA ARG A 85 20.09 -7.52 -5.44
C ARG A 85 19.60 -8.09 -4.11
N THR A 86 20.13 -9.23 -3.71
CA THR A 86 19.82 -9.86 -2.43
C THR A 86 20.32 -9.00 -1.27
N ASN A 87 21.55 -8.48 -1.39
CA ASN A 87 22.09 -7.56 -0.39
C ASN A 87 21.29 -6.26 -0.29
N GLU A 88 20.85 -5.68 -1.42
CA GLU A 88 19.97 -4.50 -1.44
C GLU A 88 18.64 -4.75 -0.71
N LEU A 89 18.01 -5.91 -0.94
CA LEU A 89 16.80 -6.31 -0.21
C LEU A 89 17.04 -6.35 1.30
N LEU A 90 18.16 -6.95 1.71
CA LEU A 90 18.53 -7.07 3.12
C LEU A 90 18.87 -5.73 3.77
N GLN A 91 19.19 -4.67 3.03
CA GLN A 91 19.40 -3.34 3.61
C GLN A 91 18.09 -2.65 4.04
N ASP A 92 16.93 -3.15 3.64
CA ASP A 92 15.64 -2.57 4.02
C ASP A 92 15.44 -2.64 5.56
N PRO A 93 14.93 -1.56 6.20
CA PRO A 93 14.70 -1.51 7.64
C PRO A 93 13.75 -2.59 8.17
N VAL A 94 12.93 -3.20 7.30
CA VAL A 94 12.08 -4.34 7.68
C VAL A 94 12.88 -5.45 8.36
N PHE A 95 14.13 -5.68 7.93
CA PHE A 95 14.97 -6.77 8.43
C PHE A 95 15.78 -6.42 9.67
N ASP A 96 15.69 -5.19 10.20
CA ASP A 96 16.57 -4.73 11.28
C ASP A 96 16.46 -5.59 12.54
N TRP A 97 15.24 -5.96 12.93
CA TRP A 97 15.04 -6.87 14.06
C TRP A 97 15.72 -8.23 13.83
N VAL A 98 15.57 -8.82 12.63
CA VAL A 98 16.18 -10.12 12.29
C VAL A 98 17.70 -10.04 12.22
N LYS A 99 18.26 -8.93 11.72
CA LYS A 99 19.71 -8.69 11.71
C LYS A 99 20.27 -8.65 13.13
N GLU A 100 19.56 -8.00 14.05
CA GLU A 100 19.97 -7.85 15.44
C GLU A 100 19.83 -9.17 16.22
N HIS A 101 18.71 -9.88 16.08
CA HIS A 101 18.38 -11.00 16.96
C HIS A 101 18.67 -12.38 16.35
N ARG A 102 18.59 -12.54 15.02
CA ARG A 102 18.74 -13.83 14.34
C ARG A 102 19.58 -13.76 13.04
N PRO A 103 20.73 -13.07 12.98
CA PRO A 103 21.42 -12.75 11.72
C PRO A 103 21.77 -13.98 10.84
N LYS A 104 22.00 -15.14 11.46
CA LYS A 104 22.35 -16.38 10.75
C LYS A 104 21.24 -16.86 9.80
N VAL A 105 19.97 -16.56 10.09
CA VAL A 105 18.85 -17.03 9.25
C VAL A 105 18.79 -16.31 7.91
N LEU A 106 19.39 -15.11 7.79
CA LEU A 106 19.44 -14.36 6.53
C LEU A 106 20.25 -15.09 5.45
N LYS A 107 21.19 -15.96 5.86
CA LYS A 107 21.94 -16.85 4.94
C LYS A 107 21.08 -17.96 4.32
N LYS A 108 19.84 -18.16 4.81
CA LYS A 108 18.88 -19.13 4.27
C LYS A 108 18.12 -18.59 3.05
N ILE A 109 18.32 -17.31 2.69
CA ILE A 109 17.77 -16.76 1.45
C ILE A 109 18.55 -17.32 0.26
N VAL A 110 17.84 -17.91 -0.69
CA VAL A 110 18.39 -18.41 -1.95
C VAL A 110 17.80 -17.59 -3.09
N PRO A 111 18.57 -16.69 -3.73
CA PRO A 111 18.04 -15.92 -4.85
C PRO A 111 17.84 -16.80 -6.08
N VAL A 112 16.68 -16.64 -6.74
CA VAL A 112 16.37 -17.28 -8.02
C VAL A 112 16.17 -16.19 -9.05
N ALA A 113 16.97 -16.19 -10.11
CA ALA A 113 16.81 -15.24 -11.20
C ALA A 113 15.58 -15.62 -12.05
N GLY A 114 14.69 -14.66 -12.29
CA GLY A 114 13.53 -14.85 -13.16
C GLY A 114 12.55 -13.69 -13.11
N ASP A 115 11.60 -13.68 -14.04
CA ASP A 115 10.55 -12.68 -14.17
C ASP A 115 9.19 -13.36 -14.35
N VAL A 116 8.21 -12.99 -13.55
CA VAL A 116 6.87 -13.59 -13.61
C VAL A 116 6.14 -13.31 -14.92
N ALA A 117 6.55 -12.28 -15.66
CA ALA A 117 6.00 -12.00 -16.99
C ALA A 117 6.44 -13.01 -18.06
N GLU A 118 7.45 -13.83 -17.78
CA GLU A 118 8.04 -14.78 -18.72
C GLU A 118 7.50 -16.20 -18.51
N ILE A 119 7.54 -17.01 -19.58
CA ILE A 119 7.21 -18.44 -19.53
C ILE A 119 8.12 -19.14 -18.52
N LYS A 120 7.57 -20.07 -17.73
CA LYS A 120 8.27 -20.73 -16.62
C LYS A 120 8.89 -19.73 -15.63
N LEU A 121 8.27 -18.55 -15.49
CA LEU A 121 8.74 -17.43 -14.65
C LEU A 121 10.15 -16.95 -15.03
N GLY A 122 10.62 -17.22 -16.25
CA GLY A 122 11.99 -16.89 -16.70
C GLY A 122 13.09 -17.58 -15.89
N ILE A 123 12.76 -18.66 -15.19
CA ILE A 123 13.68 -19.40 -14.32
C ILE A 123 14.53 -20.35 -15.17
N SER A 124 15.82 -20.46 -14.84
CA SER A 124 16.73 -21.40 -15.51
C SER A 124 16.31 -22.87 -15.30
N ASP A 125 16.59 -23.77 -16.25
CA ASP A 125 16.21 -25.18 -16.10
C ASP A 125 16.86 -25.84 -14.87
N LYS A 126 18.06 -25.39 -14.49
CA LYS A 126 18.74 -25.82 -13.26
C LYS A 126 17.94 -25.43 -12.02
N ASP A 127 17.59 -24.16 -11.89
CA ASP A 127 16.84 -23.67 -10.72
C ASP A 127 15.42 -24.22 -10.71
N TRP A 128 14.80 -24.39 -11.88
CA TRP A 128 13.50 -25.04 -12.02
C TRP A 128 13.53 -26.46 -11.44
N LYS A 129 14.55 -27.25 -11.78
CA LYS A 129 14.75 -28.58 -11.21
C LYS A 129 14.92 -28.52 -9.69
N THR A 130 15.76 -27.63 -9.18
CA THR A 130 15.94 -27.44 -7.73
C THR A 130 14.63 -27.09 -7.03
N LEU A 131 13.87 -26.14 -7.57
CA LEU A 131 12.59 -25.72 -6.97
C LEU A 131 11.56 -26.86 -6.97
N THR A 132 11.43 -27.58 -8.09
CA THR A 132 10.47 -28.69 -8.20
C THR A 132 10.82 -29.88 -7.31
N GLU A 133 12.09 -30.07 -6.95
CA GLU A 133 12.54 -31.14 -6.06
C GLU A 133 12.44 -30.76 -4.58
N GLU A 134 12.73 -29.51 -4.22
CA GLU A 134 12.94 -29.09 -2.84
C GLU A 134 11.78 -28.28 -2.22
N VAL A 135 10.98 -27.55 -3.00
CA VAL A 135 10.00 -26.59 -2.45
C VAL A 135 8.78 -27.30 -1.88
N ASN A 136 8.39 -26.89 -0.67
CA ASN A 136 7.20 -27.39 0.02
C ASN A 136 6.06 -26.39 0.05
N ILE A 137 6.36 -25.08 0.03
CA ILE A 137 5.36 -24.02 0.18
C ILE A 137 5.65 -22.94 -0.86
N ILE A 138 4.63 -22.53 -1.61
CA ILE A 138 4.72 -21.43 -2.57
C ILE A 138 3.83 -20.28 -2.12
N PHE A 139 4.42 -19.09 -2.04
CA PHE A 139 3.71 -17.82 -1.93
C PHE A 139 3.84 -17.05 -3.23
N HIS A 140 2.76 -17.02 -4.01
CA HIS A 140 2.69 -16.23 -5.23
C HIS A 140 2.11 -14.84 -4.92
N MET A 141 2.98 -13.83 -4.82
CA MET A 141 2.64 -12.46 -4.43
C MET A 141 3.16 -11.41 -5.42
N ALA A 142 3.80 -11.84 -6.50
CA ALA A 142 4.24 -10.92 -7.55
C ALA A 142 3.01 -10.42 -8.31
N ALA A 143 2.78 -9.11 -8.24
CA ALA A 143 1.74 -8.43 -8.97
C ALA A 143 2.21 -7.00 -9.30
N THR A 144 1.63 -6.40 -10.34
CA THR A 144 1.62 -4.95 -10.52
C THR A 144 0.26 -4.41 -10.07
N THR A 145 0.31 -3.41 -9.19
CA THR A 145 -0.85 -2.75 -8.59
C THR A 145 -0.82 -1.24 -8.84
N ARG A 146 -0.04 -0.81 -9.84
CA ARG A 146 0.14 0.60 -10.19
C ARG A 146 -1.03 1.09 -11.04
N PHE A 147 -1.47 2.31 -10.74
CA PHE A 147 -2.61 2.96 -11.38
C PHE A 147 -2.39 3.37 -12.85
N ASP A 148 -1.14 3.47 -13.27
CA ASP A 148 -0.70 3.97 -14.57
C ASP A 148 -0.04 2.89 -15.43
N GLU A 149 -0.17 1.61 -15.05
CA GLU A 149 0.38 0.48 -15.80
C GLU A 149 -0.47 0.16 -17.04
N THR A 150 0.17 -0.24 -18.14
CA THR A 150 -0.55 -0.64 -19.36
C THR A 150 -1.21 -2.00 -19.17
N LEU A 151 -2.33 -2.24 -19.88
CA LEU A 151 -3.04 -3.52 -19.81
C LEU A 151 -2.15 -4.70 -20.17
N ARG A 152 -1.26 -4.52 -21.14
CA ARG A 152 -0.29 -5.54 -21.55
C ARG A 152 0.60 -5.92 -20.37
N VAL A 153 1.24 -4.96 -19.73
CA VAL A 153 2.11 -5.24 -18.57
C VAL A 153 1.33 -5.84 -17.41
N ALA A 154 0.15 -5.30 -17.10
CA ALA A 154 -0.72 -5.84 -16.06
C ALA A 154 -1.13 -7.30 -16.32
N THR A 155 -1.48 -7.64 -17.57
CA THR A 155 -1.84 -8.99 -17.97
C THR A 155 -0.66 -9.95 -17.88
N MET A 156 0.51 -9.54 -18.39
CA MET A 156 1.72 -10.38 -18.33
C MET A 156 2.13 -10.68 -16.89
N ILE A 157 2.03 -9.71 -15.99
CA ILE A 157 2.44 -9.90 -14.59
C ILE A 157 1.35 -10.63 -13.79
N ASN A 158 0.10 -10.16 -13.82
CA ASN A 158 -0.94 -10.63 -12.90
C ASN A 158 -1.67 -11.87 -13.41
N VAL A 159 -1.81 -12.04 -14.73
CA VAL A 159 -2.54 -13.19 -15.32
C VAL A 159 -1.56 -14.28 -15.75
N ARG A 160 -0.60 -13.95 -16.62
CA ARG A 160 0.44 -14.92 -17.03
C ARG A 160 1.32 -15.32 -15.85
N GLY A 161 1.79 -14.38 -15.04
CA GLY A 161 2.59 -14.72 -13.86
C GLY A 161 1.89 -15.66 -12.88
N ALA A 162 0.59 -15.48 -12.66
CA ALA A 162 -0.20 -16.40 -11.85
C ALA A 162 -0.31 -17.79 -12.48
N LYS A 163 -0.56 -17.86 -13.80
CA LYS A 163 -0.58 -19.12 -14.55
C LYS A 163 0.76 -19.86 -14.45
N GLU A 164 1.87 -19.18 -14.73
CA GLU A 164 3.21 -19.79 -14.71
C GLU A 164 3.63 -20.22 -13.29
N ALA A 165 3.23 -19.48 -12.25
CA ALA A 165 3.45 -19.88 -10.87
C ALA A 165 2.65 -21.13 -10.49
N LEU A 166 1.43 -21.28 -11.00
CA LEU A 166 0.64 -22.51 -10.84
C LEU A 166 1.29 -23.70 -11.58
N VAL A 167 1.87 -23.47 -12.76
CA VAL A 167 2.62 -24.51 -13.50
C VAL A 167 3.82 -24.99 -12.67
N LEU A 168 4.58 -24.08 -12.05
CA LEU A 168 5.65 -24.45 -11.12
C LEU A 168 5.10 -25.26 -9.94
N GLY A 169 4.01 -24.81 -9.32
CA GLY A 169 3.38 -25.52 -8.20
C GLY A 169 2.98 -26.96 -8.56
N LYS A 170 2.36 -27.16 -9.73
CA LYS A 170 2.01 -28.51 -10.22
C LYS A 170 3.23 -29.40 -10.46
N ALA A 171 4.39 -28.82 -10.78
CA ALA A 171 5.62 -29.56 -11.01
C ALA A 171 6.40 -29.90 -9.71
N CYS A 172 6.07 -29.26 -8.58
CA CYS A 172 6.73 -29.52 -7.29
C CYS A 172 6.32 -30.87 -6.70
N LYS A 173 7.31 -31.74 -6.44
CA LYS A 173 7.09 -33.12 -5.95
C LYS A 173 6.66 -33.21 -4.50
N GLN A 174 6.98 -32.20 -3.69
CA GLN A 174 6.78 -32.20 -2.24
C GLN A 174 5.93 -31.00 -1.78
N LEU A 175 5.09 -30.48 -2.67
CA LEU A 175 4.26 -29.31 -2.39
C LEU A 175 3.18 -29.65 -1.35
N LYS A 176 3.18 -28.90 -0.25
CA LYS A 176 2.20 -28.98 0.84
C LYS A 176 1.16 -27.87 0.77
N SER A 177 1.55 -26.69 0.28
CA SER A 177 0.66 -25.54 0.20
C SER A 177 1.06 -24.59 -0.92
N TYR A 178 0.06 -24.06 -1.61
CA TYR A 178 0.19 -22.96 -2.57
C TYR A 178 -0.77 -21.85 -2.16
N VAL A 179 -0.23 -20.64 -1.94
CA VAL A 179 -1.03 -19.46 -1.61
C VAL A 179 -0.79 -18.39 -2.68
N HIS A 180 -1.86 -17.98 -3.34
CA HIS A 180 -1.87 -16.82 -4.22
C HIS A 180 -2.43 -15.61 -3.47
N VAL A 181 -1.70 -14.50 -3.52
CA VAL A 181 -2.15 -13.24 -2.95
C VAL A 181 -2.78 -12.39 -4.05
N SER A 182 -4.05 -12.06 -3.86
CA SER A 182 -4.81 -11.15 -4.70
C SER A 182 -5.19 -9.89 -3.92
N THR A 183 -6.11 -9.11 -4.48
CA THR A 183 -6.69 -7.91 -3.86
C THR A 183 -8.20 -8.06 -3.81
N ALA A 184 -8.83 -7.63 -2.72
CA ALA A 184 -10.30 -7.64 -2.60
C ALA A 184 -10.96 -6.90 -3.79
N TYR A 185 -10.27 -5.88 -4.30
CA TYR A 185 -10.70 -5.09 -5.45
C TYR A 185 -10.60 -5.80 -6.81
N SER A 186 -10.09 -7.04 -6.87
CA SER A 186 -10.15 -7.86 -8.10
C SER A 186 -11.58 -8.14 -8.56
N TYR A 187 -12.55 -8.02 -7.64
CA TYR A 187 -13.98 -8.21 -7.89
C TYR A 187 -14.82 -6.96 -7.56
N ALA A 188 -14.18 -5.81 -7.42
CA ALA A 188 -14.86 -4.52 -7.23
C ALA A 188 -15.37 -3.99 -8.58
N CYS A 189 -16.33 -4.69 -9.16
CA CYS A 189 -16.94 -4.37 -10.44
C CYS A 189 -18.22 -3.53 -10.25
N ASP A 190 -18.63 -2.81 -11.30
CA ASP A 190 -19.79 -1.90 -11.26
C ASP A 190 -21.09 -2.60 -10.83
N ASN A 191 -21.27 -3.86 -11.23
CA ASN A 191 -22.44 -4.67 -10.89
C ASN A 191 -22.49 -5.12 -9.42
N LEU A 192 -21.41 -4.90 -8.65
CA LEU A 192 -21.31 -5.24 -7.24
C LEU A 192 -21.24 -4.00 -6.33
N ILE A 193 -21.35 -2.79 -6.88
CA ILE A 193 -21.42 -1.57 -6.08
C ILE A 193 -22.62 -1.63 -5.13
N ASP A 194 -22.41 -1.23 -3.87
CA ASP A 194 -23.38 -1.26 -2.77
C ASP A 194 -23.89 -2.66 -2.38
N THR A 195 -23.22 -3.72 -2.86
CA THR A 195 -23.54 -5.13 -2.55
C THR A 195 -22.42 -5.83 -1.77
N GLU A 196 -22.68 -7.08 -1.39
CA GLU A 196 -21.71 -7.95 -0.75
C GLU A 196 -20.82 -8.66 -1.78
N VAL A 197 -19.51 -8.64 -1.52
CA VAL A 197 -18.51 -9.40 -2.28
C VAL A 197 -18.08 -10.58 -1.41
N LEU A 198 -18.44 -11.78 -1.83
CA LEU A 198 -18.23 -13.04 -1.12
C LEU A 198 -16.82 -13.59 -1.34
N GLU A 199 -16.39 -14.49 -0.47
CA GLU A 199 -15.16 -15.28 -0.62
C GLU A 199 -15.36 -16.43 -1.62
N ASP A 200 -15.69 -16.08 -2.87
CA ASP A 200 -15.99 -17.03 -3.93
C ASP A 200 -15.25 -16.72 -5.24
N PHE A 201 -15.14 -17.72 -6.10
CA PHE A 201 -14.57 -17.58 -7.44
C PHE A 201 -15.61 -16.99 -8.38
N TYR A 202 -15.43 -15.71 -8.71
CA TYR A 202 -16.25 -15.06 -9.72
C TYR A 202 -15.79 -15.41 -11.13
N LYS A 203 -16.75 -15.67 -12.02
CA LYS A 203 -16.46 -15.94 -13.43
C LYS A 203 -15.94 -14.66 -14.11
N SER A 204 -14.70 -14.72 -14.61
CA SER A 204 -14.14 -13.65 -15.44
C SER A 204 -14.94 -13.52 -16.75
N PRO A 205 -15.23 -12.30 -17.24
CA PRO A 205 -15.88 -12.10 -18.53
C PRO A 205 -15.00 -12.53 -19.71
N ILE A 206 -13.69 -12.62 -19.52
CA ILE A 206 -12.72 -13.00 -20.55
C ILE A 206 -11.89 -14.19 -20.03
N ASP A 207 -11.71 -15.19 -20.89
CA ASP A 207 -10.82 -16.31 -20.64
C ASP A 207 -9.36 -15.83 -20.51
N PRO A 208 -8.60 -16.28 -19.49
CA PRO A 208 -7.25 -15.77 -19.23
C PRO A 208 -6.27 -16.03 -20.38
N ASP A 209 -6.38 -17.17 -21.08
CA ASP A 209 -5.49 -17.48 -22.21
C ASP A 209 -5.80 -16.60 -23.42
N THR A 210 -7.08 -16.32 -23.62
CA THR A 210 -7.55 -15.36 -24.62
C THR A 210 -7.02 -13.96 -24.30
N LEU A 211 -7.11 -13.50 -23.06
CA LEU A 211 -6.59 -12.19 -22.63
C LEU A 211 -5.08 -12.08 -22.83
N ILE A 212 -4.33 -13.11 -22.43
CA ILE A 212 -2.88 -13.19 -22.66
C ILE A 212 -2.58 -13.05 -24.16
N LYS A 213 -3.21 -13.88 -25.01
CA LYS A 213 -3.00 -13.86 -26.46
C LYS A 213 -3.37 -12.51 -27.08
N MET A 214 -4.47 -11.89 -26.64
CA MET A 214 -4.86 -10.55 -27.09
C MET A 214 -3.77 -9.53 -26.76
N THR A 215 -3.25 -9.54 -25.55
CA THR A 215 -2.23 -8.55 -25.14
C THR A 215 -0.86 -8.76 -25.80
N GLU A 216 -0.56 -9.95 -26.30
CA GLU A 216 0.64 -10.23 -27.11
C GLU A 216 0.49 -9.79 -28.57
N THR A 217 -0.73 -9.82 -29.12
CA THR A 217 -0.98 -9.66 -30.56
C THR A 217 -1.54 -8.30 -30.94
N VAL A 218 -2.25 -7.63 -30.03
CA VAL A 218 -2.88 -6.33 -30.28
C VAL A 218 -1.90 -5.21 -29.95
N ASP A 219 -1.92 -4.18 -30.78
CA ASP A 219 -1.15 -2.95 -30.58
C ASP A 219 -1.47 -2.23 -29.26
N GLU A 220 -0.44 -1.63 -28.66
CA GLU A 220 -0.51 -1.09 -27.30
C GLU A 220 -1.42 0.13 -27.17
N ASP A 221 -1.49 0.99 -28.20
CA ASP A 221 -2.35 2.18 -28.18
C ASP A 221 -3.83 1.79 -28.19
N ARG A 222 -4.17 0.75 -28.96
CA ARG A 222 -5.53 0.20 -28.98
C ARG A 222 -5.90 -0.46 -27.65
N LEU A 223 -4.98 -1.19 -27.03
CA LEU A 223 -5.21 -1.79 -25.70
C LEU A 223 -5.44 -0.71 -24.63
N ASN A 224 -4.61 0.34 -24.63
CA ASN A 224 -4.70 1.40 -23.63
C ASN A 224 -6.01 2.20 -23.72
N SER A 225 -6.63 2.30 -24.90
CA SER A 225 -7.90 3.02 -25.09
C SER A 225 -9.12 2.38 -24.41
N ILE A 226 -9.04 1.10 -24.02
CA ILE A 226 -10.16 0.30 -23.50
C ILE A 226 -9.94 -0.22 -22.07
N THR A 227 -8.92 0.28 -21.36
CA THR A 227 -8.45 -0.34 -20.11
C THR A 227 -8.93 0.39 -18.85
N PRO A 228 -9.65 -0.28 -17.93
CA PRO A 228 -9.87 0.22 -16.57
C PRO A 228 -8.64 -0.03 -15.68
N ARG A 229 -8.44 0.84 -14.67
CA ARG A 229 -7.28 0.83 -13.78
C ARG A 229 -7.47 -0.17 -12.62
N LEU A 230 -6.48 -1.03 -12.38
CA LEU A 230 -6.49 -2.08 -11.34
C LEU A 230 -5.81 -1.62 -10.04
N ASN A 231 -6.38 -1.96 -8.87
CA ASN A 231 -5.97 -1.40 -7.57
C ASN A 231 -5.75 -2.43 -6.46
N SER A 232 -4.91 -2.08 -5.48
CA SER A 232 -4.81 -2.75 -4.16
C SER A 232 -4.49 -1.72 -3.07
N PHE A 233 -5.11 -1.86 -1.89
CA PHE A 233 -4.94 -0.94 -0.76
C PHE A 233 -4.30 -1.66 0.42
N PHE A 234 -2.97 -1.60 0.53
CA PHE A 234 -2.25 -2.01 1.73
C PHE A 234 -1.74 -0.79 2.50
N ILE A 235 -1.63 -0.92 3.82
CA ILE A 235 -1.24 0.18 4.71
C ILE A 235 -0.25 -0.29 5.78
N SER A 236 0.25 0.65 6.59
CA SER A 236 1.36 0.41 7.54
C SER A 236 1.06 -0.71 8.55
N ALA A 237 2.09 -1.38 9.06
CA ALA A 237 1.92 -2.39 10.09
C ALA A 237 1.30 -1.83 11.38
N VAL A 238 0.45 -2.62 12.06
CA VAL A 238 -0.03 -2.28 13.42
C VAL A 238 1.07 -2.57 14.44
N LYS A 239 1.62 -3.78 14.39
CA LYS A 239 2.48 -4.35 15.42
C LYS A 239 3.86 -4.70 14.87
N GLU A 240 4.00 -5.26 13.66
CA GLU A 240 5.24 -5.93 13.25
C GLU A 240 5.67 -5.73 11.78
N PRO A 241 6.99 -5.77 11.45
CA PRO A 241 8.14 -5.98 12.34
C PRO A 241 8.45 -4.80 13.27
N SER A 242 7.93 -3.61 12.91
CA SER A 242 7.90 -2.42 13.76
C SER A 242 6.51 -1.80 13.60
N PRO A 243 5.89 -1.28 14.66
CA PRO A 243 4.67 -0.50 14.55
C PRO A 243 4.84 0.63 13.54
N GLY A 244 3.86 0.81 12.68
CA GLY A 244 3.85 1.83 11.64
C GLY A 244 4.80 1.53 10.48
N TRP A 245 5.41 0.34 10.40
CA TRP A 245 6.31 0.02 9.29
C TRP A 245 5.59 0.13 7.94
N LEU A 246 6.19 0.90 7.03
CA LEU A 246 5.77 1.09 5.65
C LEU A 246 6.97 1.46 4.77
N ASP A 247 6.81 1.37 3.45
CA ASP A 247 7.83 1.82 2.50
C ASP A 247 7.35 2.87 1.50
N MET A 248 8.26 3.37 0.68
CA MET A 248 7.98 4.41 -0.31
C MET A 248 6.91 4.03 -1.34
N SER A 249 6.66 2.73 -1.57
CA SER A 249 5.61 2.31 -2.52
C SER A 249 4.22 2.65 -2.00
N ASN A 250 4.02 2.69 -0.67
CA ASN A 250 2.75 3.01 -0.03
C ASN A 250 2.39 4.50 -0.13
N VAL A 251 3.38 5.38 -0.33
CA VAL A 251 3.16 6.83 -0.51
C VAL A 251 2.34 7.13 -1.75
N TYR A 252 2.33 6.24 -2.74
CA TYR A 252 1.50 6.38 -3.93
C TYR A 252 0.06 5.87 -3.75
N GLY A 253 -0.27 5.28 -2.60
CA GLY A 253 -1.63 4.84 -2.26
C GLY A 253 -2.18 5.57 -1.03
N ALA A 254 -2.82 4.83 -0.11
CA ALA A 254 -3.48 5.39 1.07
C ALA A 254 -2.52 6.19 1.98
N SER A 255 -1.25 5.81 2.08
CA SER A 255 -0.29 6.58 2.91
C SER A 255 0.01 7.97 2.33
N GLY A 256 -0.11 8.15 1.01
CA GLY A 256 0.00 9.46 0.36
C GLY A 256 -1.17 10.39 0.71
N ILE A 257 -2.37 9.82 0.83
CA ILE A 257 -3.59 10.55 1.23
C ILE A 257 -3.49 11.05 2.68
N ILE A 258 -2.70 10.38 3.53
CA ILE A 258 -2.43 10.84 4.90
C ILE A 258 -1.25 11.80 4.95
N LEU A 259 -0.14 11.44 4.32
CA LEU A 259 1.09 12.22 4.35
C LEU A 259 0.89 13.59 3.70
N GLY A 260 0.30 13.65 2.51
CA GLY A 260 0.12 14.87 1.73
C GLY A 260 -0.58 15.97 2.54
N PRO A 261 -1.79 15.75 3.07
CA PRO A 261 -2.46 16.68 3.96
C PRO A 261 -1.69 16.89 5.27
N GLY A 262 -1.10 15.84 5.84
CA GLY A 262 -0.32 15.94 7.08
C GLY A 262 0.84 16.94 7.01
N ILE A 263 1.52 17.07 5.87
CA ILE A 263 2.62 18.02 5.65
C ILE A 263 2.18 19.34 5.00
N GLY A 264 0.89 19.49 4.69
CA GLY A 264 0.35 20.66 3.98
C GLY A 264 0.77 20.74 2.52
N LEU A 265 0.98 19.60 1.87
CA LEU A 265 1.25 19.48 0.44
C LEU A 265 -0.01 19.13 -0.36
N MET A 266 -0.96 18.40 0.21
CA MET A 266 -2.24 18.05 -0.43
C MET A 266 -3.40 18.73 0.30
N HIS A 267 -4.35 19.27 -0.46
CA HIS A 267 -5.45 20.10 0.06
C HIS A 267 -6.81 19.81 -0.59
N SER A 268 -6.85 18.94 -1.60
CA SER A 268 -8.08 18.45 -2.22
C SER A 268 -7.98 16.94 -2.39
N PHE A 269 -9.08 16.24 -2.15
CA PHE A 269 -9.17 14.80 -2.34
C PHE A 269 -10.57 14.41 -2.81
N MET A 270 -10.64 13.50 -3.79
CA MET A 270 -11.92 13.03 -4.33
C MET A 270 -12.35 11.77 -3.58
N ALA A 271 -13.32 11.91 -2.68
CA ALA A 271 -13.86 10.81 -1.90
C ALA A 271 -15.24 11.13 -1.34
N ARG A 272 -16.01 10.08 -1.05
CA ARG A 272 -17.23 10.14 -0.26
C ARG A 272 -16.92 9.87 1.21
N ASP A 273 -17.53 10.65 2.09
CA ASP A 273 -17.29 10.58 3.54
C ASP A 273 -17.88 9.32 4.18
N ASP A 274 -18.96 8.79 3.60
CA ASP A 274 -19.77 7.67 4.12
C ASP A 274 -19.29 6.29 3.64
N ILE A 275 -18.12 6.22 2.98
CA ILE A 275 -17.59 4.94 2.50
C ILE A 275 -16.80 4.23 3.61
N HIS A 276 -17.21 3.01 3.92
CA HIS A 276 -16.46 2.07 4.74
C HIS A 276 -15.23 1.58 3.98
N ILE A 277 -14.06 1.91 4.51
CA ILE A 277 -12.79 1.62 3.87
C ILE A 277 -12.30 0.23 4.27
N GLY A 278 -11.97 -0.60 3.27
CA GLY A 278 -11.27 -1.87 3.47
C GLY A 278 -9.79 -1.70 3.80
N LEU A 279 -9.45 -0.87 4.80
CA LEU A 279 -8.07 -0.66 5.25
C LEU A 279 -7.56 -1.86 6.03
N VAL A 280 -6.40 -2.41 5.65
CA VAL A 280 -5.81 -3.56 6.34
C VAL A 280 -4.31 -3.40 6.56
N PRO A 281 -3.84 -3.52 7.82
CA PRO A 281 -2.42 -3.55 8.15
C PRO A 281 -1.67 -4.69 7.46
N VAL A 282 -0.48 -4.39 6.94
CA VAL A 282 0.36 -5.36 6.21
C VAL A 282 0.74 -6.61 7.04
N ASP A 283 0.88 -6.47 8.36
CA ASP A 283 1.15 -7.59 9.28
C ASP A 283 -0.03 -8.52 9.46
N TYR A 284 -1.25 -7.98 9.50
CA TYR A 284 -2.46 -8.80 9.55
C TYR A 284 -2.60 -9.62 8.27
N VAL A 285 -2.34 -9.02 7.11
CA VAL A 285 -2.36 -9.72 5.82
C VAL A 285 -1.35 -10.87 5.79
N ASN A 286 -0.10 -10.62 6.20
CA ASN A 286 0.93 -11.67 6.18
C ASN A 286 0.70 -12.75 7.24
N ASN A 287 0.16 -12.43 8.41
CA ASN A 287 -0.24 -13.42 9.40
C ASN A 287 -1.37 -14.31 8.86
N ALA A 288 -2.36 -13.72 8.18
CA ALA A 288 -3.42 -14.48 7.51
C ALA A 288 -2.86 -15.37 6.39
N ILE A 289 -1.90 -14.88 5.59
CA ILE A 289 -1.22 -15.68 4.54
C ILE A 289 -0.51 -16.90 5.13
N LEU A 290 0.20 -16.73 6.24
CA LEU A 290 0.92 -17.83 6.91
C LEU A 290 -0.07 -18.84 7.51
N ALA A 291 -1.11 -18.36 8.18
CA ALA A 291 -2.17 -19.21 8.71
C ALA A 291 -2.93 -19.96 7.60
N ALA A 292 -3.21 -19.30 6.48
CA ALA A 292 -3.90 -19.89 5.33
C ALA A 292 -3.07 -21.00 4.67
N ALA A 293 -1.74 -20.84 4.59
CA ALA A 293 -0.86 -21.89 4.08
C ALA A 293 -0.85 -23.13 5.00
N TRP A 294 -0.77 -22.92 6.32
CA TRP A 294 -0.90 -24.00 7.30
C TRP A 294 -2.26 -24.72 7.19
N GLU A 295 -3.34 -23.95 7.14
CA GLU A 295 -4.71 -24.48 7.02
C GLU A 295 -4.91 -25.23 5.70
N THR A 296 -4.33 -24.74 4.61
CA THR A 296 -4.39 -25.41 3.30
C THR A 296 -3.76 -26.81 3.40
N ALA A 297 -2.57 -26.92 3.98
CA ALA A 297 -1.91 -28.21 4.16
C ALA A 297 -2.73 -29.16 5.06
N ARG A 298 -3.31 -28.63 6.15
CA ARG A 298 -4.18 -29.39 7.06
C ARG A 298 -5.44 -29.90 6.36
N ARG A 299 -6.10 -29.05 5.57
CA ARG A 299 -7.31 -29.39 4.80
C ARG A 299 -7.04 -30.45 3.74
N VAL A 300 -5.95 -30.30 2.99
CA VAL A 300 -5.54 -31.28 1.96
C VAL A 300 -5.22 -32.63 2.60
N ALA A 301 -4.52 -32.65 3.75
CA ALA A 301 -4.26 -33.89 4.48
C ALA A 301 -5.55 -34.57 5.00
N ALA A 302 -6.60 -33.80 5.27
CA ALA A 302 -7.94 -34.29 5.60
C ALA A 302 -8.80 -34.65 4.38
N GLY A 303 -8.26 -34.61 3.16
CA GLY A 303 -8.96 -34.95 1.92
C GLY A 303 -9.75 -33.80 1.28
N HIS A 304 -9.67 -32.58 1.82
CA HIS A 304 -10.35 -31.40 1.26
C HIS A 304 -9.42 -30.63 0.31
N THR A 305 -9.66 -30.77 -1.00
CA THR A 305 -8.79 -30.21 -2.05
C THR A 305 -9.32 -28.93 -2.70
N THR A 306 -10.57 -28.53 -2.43
CA THR A 306 -11.13 -27.28 -2.96
C THR A 306 -10.38 -26.07 -2.41
N PRO A 307 -9.85 -25.17 -3.26
CA PRO A 307 -9.21 -23.94 -2.82
C PRO A 307 -10.16 -23.10 -1.96
N LYS A 308 -9.63 -22.42 -0.93
CA LYS A 308 -10.38 -21.42 -0.16
C LYS A 308 -9.87 -20.03 -0.48
N ILE A 309 -10.79 -19.08 -0.47
CA ILE A 309 -10.53 -17.65 -0.52
C ILE A 309 -10.65 -17.12 0.90
N TYR A 310 -9.69 -16.28 1.30
CA TYR A 310 -9.66 -15.60 2.58
C TYR A 310 -9.59 -14.10 2.29
N SER A 311 -10.70 -13.40 2.50
CA SER A 311 -10.75 -11.94 2.43
C SER A 311 -10.22 -11.37 3.73
N VAL A 312 -9.17 -10.56 3.67
CA VAL A 312 -8.72 -9.77 4.82
C VAL A 312 -9.16 -8.35 4.55
N THR A 313 -10.17 -7.86 5.27
CA THR A 313 -10.80 -6.56 5.03
C THR A 313 -11.49 -6.03 6.29
N ALA A 314 -11.27 -4.75 6.60
CA ALA A 314 -12.01 -4.03 7.64
C ALA A 314 -13.46 -3.69 7.28
N SER A 315 -13.84 -3.75 6.00
CA SER A 315 -15.07 -3.11 5.49
C SER A 315 -16.38 -3.57 6.13
N THR A 316 -16.40 -4.74 6.78
CA THR A 316 -17.62 -5.38 7.26
C THR A 316 -17.63 -5.58 8.77
N ARG A 317 -16.61 -6.23 9.36
CA ARG A 317 -16.59 -6.50 10.81
C ARG A 317 -15.99 -5.39 11.67
N ASN A 318 -15.25 -4.44 11.09
CA ASN A 318 -14.71 -3.28 11.80
C ASN A 318 -14.61 -2.05 10.87
N PRO A 319 -15.74 -1.59 10.29
CA PRO A 319 -15.73 -0.53 9.30
C PRO A 319 -15.22 0.78 9.89
N THR A 320 -14.54 1.56 9.05
CA THR A 320 -14.13 2.93 9.35
C THR A 320 -14.35 3.81 8.13
N GLU A 321 -14.61 5.09 8.34
CA GLU A 321 -14.98 6.05 7.32
C GLU A 321 -13.84 7.03 7.02
N TRP A 322 -13.74 7.52 5.77
CA TRP A 322 -12.75 8.54 5.40
C TRP A 322 -12.89 9.80 6.24
N GLY A 323 -14.13 10.26 6.46
CA GLY A 323 -14.43 11.43 7.27
C GLY A 323 -13.90 11.28 8.70
N TYR A 324 -14.08 10.11 9.31
CA TYR A 324 -13.57 9.82 10.65
C TYR A 324 -12.04 9.81 10.70
N LEU A 325 -11.35 9.13 9.77
CA LEU A 325 -9.89 9.10 9.75
C LEU A 325 -9.28 10.49 9.54
N VAL A 326 -9.88 11.30 8.65
CA VAL A 326 -9.50 12.69 8.44
C VAL A 326 -9.73 13.52 9.70
N HIS A 327 -10.85 13.32 10.40
CA HIS A 327 -11.12 13.98 11.69
C HIS A 327 -10.02 13.67 12.72
N VAL A 328 -9.75 12.39 12.98
CA VAL A 328 -8.72 11.93 13.92
C VAL A 328 -7.37 12.56 13.57
N MET A 329 -6.95 12.42 12.30
CA MET A 329 -5.69 12.96 11.80
C MET A 329 -5.59 14.47 12.02
N THR A 330 -6.62 15.21 11.63
CA THR A 330 -6.54 16.67 11.55
C THR A 330 -6.81 17.36 12.88
N LYS A 331 -7.66 16.80 13.75
CA LYS A 331 -8.14 17.43 14.99
C LYS A 331 -7.52 16.85 16.24
N GLU A 332 -7.30 15.53 16.29
CA GLU A 332 -6.93 14.87 17.54
C GLU A 332 -5.42 14.66 17.66
N ILE A 333 -4.82 14.07 16.62
CA ILE A 333 -3.47 13.51 16.73
C ILE A 333 -2.39 14.43 16.14
N ARG A 334 -2.76 15.46 15.35
CA ARG A 334 -1.85 16.41 14.68
C ARG A 334 -0.73 16.93 15.57
N LYS A 335 -1.08 17.31 16.79
CA LYS A 335 -0.14 17.89 17.75
C LYS A 335 0.99 16.93 18.11
N ASP A 336 0.79 15.62 17.99
CA ASP A 336 1.70 14.57 18.44
C ASP A 336 2.51 13.96 17.29
N TYR A 337 2.04 14.07 16.04
CA TYR A 337 2.77 13.57 14.86
C TYR A 337 3.31 14.66 13.93
N SER A 338 3.12 15.96 14.20
CA SER A 338 3.63 17.02 13.31
C SER A 338 5.14 16.90 13.07
N THR A 339 5.58 17.07 11.83
CA THR A 339 6.99 16.97 11.42
C THR A 339 7.61 18.32 11.07
N PRO A 340 8.91 18.57 11.35
CA PRO A 340 9.63 19.73 10.85
C PRO A 340 9.62 19.84 9.31
N ALA A 341 9.44 18.72 8.61
CA ALA A 341 9.38 18.65 7.14
C ALA A 341 8.09 19.24 6.54
N ALA A 342 7.10 19.63 7.36
CA ALA A 342 5.88 20.23 6.85
C ALA A 342 6.15 21.49 6.02
N VAL A 343 5.48 21.61 4.88
CA VAL A 343 5.65 22.72 3.91
C VAL A 343 4.48 23.71 3.92
N GLY A 344 3.37 23.34 4.56
CA GLY A 344 2.20 24.19 4.70
C GLY A 344 1.32 23.77 5.87
N TRP A 345 0.18 24.46 6.02
CA TRP A 345 -0.83 24.11 7.01
C TRP A 345 -1.50 22.79 6.58
N GLY A 346 -1.54 21.81 7.47
CA GLY A 346 -2.14 20.52 7.11
C GLY A 346 -3.66 20.58 7.07
N PHE A 347 -4.27 20.70 5.90
CA PHE A 347 -5.72 20.61 5.74
C PHE A 347 -6.05 19.97 4.40
N VAL A 348 -7.23 19.39 4.29
CA VAL A 348 -7.75 18.80 3.06
C VAL A 348 -9.24 19.09 2.95
N TRP A 349 -9.68 19.42 1.75
CA TRP A 349 -11.09 19.45 1.38
C TRP A 349 -11.43 18.21 0.59
N GLN A 350 -12.46 17.52 1.06
CA GLN A 350 -12.98 16.33 0.44
C GLN A 350 -14.21 16.70 -0.39
N THR A 351 -14.35 16.06 -1.56
CA THR A 351 -15.53 16.20 -2.40
C THR A 351 -15.76 14.94 -3.22
N GLN A 352 -17.02 14.60 -3.45
CA GLN A 352 -17.42 13.51 -4.35
C GLN A 352 -17.62 13.99 -5.79
N TYR A 353 -17.67 15.31 -6.03
CA TYR A 353 -18.03 15.88 -7.32
C TYR A 353 -16.77 16.17 -8.17
N PRO A 354 -16.60 15.53 -9.34
CA PRO A 354 -15.39 15.69 -10.16
C PRO A 354 -15.09 17.14 -10.56
N LEU A 355 -16.12 17.94 -10.85
CA LEU A 355 -15.96 19.35 -11.20
C LEU A 355 -15.41 20.16 -10.01
N VAL A 356 -15.92 19.92 -8.80
CA VAL A 356 -15.44 20.59 -7.59
C VAL A 356 -14.00 20.17 -7.28
N PHE A 357 -13.69 18.87 -7.44
CA PHE A 357 -12.33 18.37 -7.29
C PHE A 357 -11.35 19.01 -8.28
N LEU A 358 -11.76 19.17 -9.54
CA LEU A 358 -10.98 19.86 -10.57
C LEU A 358 -10.72 21.31 -10.17
N ILE A 359 -11.76 22.06 -9.79
CA ILE A 359 -11.65 23.46 -9.36
C ILE A 359 -10.68 23.59 -8.18
N TYR A 360 -10.85 22.79 -7.12
CA TYR A 360 -9.97 22.82 -5.97
C TYR A 360 -8.52 22.43 -6.32
N SER A 361 -8.31 21.45 -7.19
CA SER A 361 -6.98 21.06 -7.64
C SER A 361 -6.28 22.20 -8.41
N TRP A 362 -7.02 23.01 -9.16
CA TRP A 362 -6.44 24.19 -9.83
C TRP A 362 -6.08 25.29 -8.84
N ILE A 363 -7.03 25.65 -7.96
CA ILE A 363 -6.89 26.77 -7.02
C ILE A 363 -5.87 26.46 -5.92
N LEU A 364 -5.86 25.25 -5.38
CA LEU A 364 -5.03 24.91 -4.21
C LEU A 364 -3.70 24.27 -4.56
N HIS A 365 -3.55 23.72 -5.78
CA HIS A 365 -2.33 23.01 -6.17
C HIS A 365 -1.68 23.58 -7.43
N LEU A 366 -2.37 23.54 -8.58
CA LEU A 366 -1.72 23.83 -9.86
C LEU A 366 -1.26 25.28 -9.98
N ILE A 367 -2.14 26.25 -9.69
CA ILE A 367 -1.79 27.67 -9.75
C ILE A 367 -0.71 28.02 -8.71
N PRO A 368 -0.85 27.66 -7.40
CA PRO A 368 0.24 27.83 -6.44
C PRO A 368 1.54 27.17 -6.87
N GLY A 369 1.48 25.98 -7.46
CA GLY A 369 2.64 25.26 -7.99
C GLY A 369 3.39 26.06 -9.06
N HIS A 370 2.69 26.67 -10.00
CA HIS A 370 3.29 27.53 -11.02
C HIS A 370 3.91 28.80 -10.41
N ILE A 371 3.26 29.40 -9.42
CA ILE A 371 3.79 30.57 -8.69
C ILE A 371 5.10 30.20 -7.98
N ILE A 372 5.09 29.10 -7.22
CA ILE A 372 6.27 28.63 -6.47
C ILE A 372 7.40 28.26 -7.42
N ASP A 373 7.13 27.49 -8.48
CA ASP A 373 8.16 27.13 -9.46
C ASP A 373 8.69 28.36 -10.22
N GLY A 374 7.88 29.38 -10.47
CA GLY A 374 8.32 30.66 -11.02
C GLY A 374 9.27 31.40 -10.08
N ILE A 375 8.94 31.49 -8.79
CA ILE A 375 9.84 32.07 -7.77
C ILE A 375 11.13 31.25 -7.66
N CYS A 376 11.04 29.92 -7.65
CA CYS A 376 12.22 29.06 -7.66
C CYS A 376 13.11 29.34 -8.87
N ALA A 377 12.53 29.48 -10.07
CA ALA A 377 13.29 29.81 -11.27
C ALA A 377 14.04 31.15 -11.14
N LEU A 378 13.38 32.19 -10.61
CA LEU A 378 13.99 33.50 -10.36
C LEU A 378 15.12 33.44 -9.32
N LEU A 379 15.02 32.53 -8.35
CA LEU A 379 16.02 32.31 -7.31
C LEU A 379 17.08 31.27 -7.69
N GLY A 380 17.10 30.78 -8.94
CA GLY A 380 18.03 29.73 -9.39
C GLY A 380 17.82 28.37 -8.71
N LYS A 381 16.65 28.14 -8.10
CA LYS A 381 16.26 26.88 -7.46
C LYS A 381 15.52 25.96 -8.43
N GLU A 382 15.57 24.67 -8.16
CA GLU A 382 14.86 23.67 -8.95
C GLU A 382 13.33 23.85 -8.92
N ARG A 383 12.70 23.60 -10.07
CA ARG A 383 11.24 23.63 -10.26
C ARG A 383 10.68 22.22 -10.07
N ARG A 384 9.81 22.03 -9.08
CA ARG A 384 9.37 20.70 -8.65
C ARG A 384 7.86 20.62 -8.42
N PHE A 385 7.23 21.72 -8.04
CA PHE A 385 5.88 21.71 -7.47
C PHE A 385 4.83 21.36 -8.50
N VAL A 386 4.90 21.91 -9.73
CA VAL A 386 3.95 21.57 -10.79
C VAL A 386 4.00 20.07 -11.11
N LYS A 387 5.21 19.48 -11.15
CA LYS A 387 5.40 18.05 -11.41
C LYS A 387 4.80 17.20 -10.29
N ILE A 388 5.02 17.60 -9.04
CA ILE A 388 4.45 16.93 -7.85
C ILE A 388 2.92 16.97 -7.89
N TYR A 389 2.33 18.15 -8.13
CA TYR A 389 0.88 18.32 -8.16
C TYR A 389 0.20 17.56 -9.30
N LYS A 390 0.81 17.51 -10.49
CA LYS A 390 0.31 16.65 -11.59
C LYS A 390 0.27 15.18 -11.19
N LYS A 391 1.32 14.69 -10.52
CA LYS A 391 1.37 13.31 -10.03
C LYS A 391 0.28 13.04 -8.98
N MET A 392 0.07 13.97 -8.06
CA MET A 392 -0.98 13.86 -7.04
C MET A 392 -2.39 13.87 -7.63
N TYR A 393 -2.65 14.75 -8.61
CA TYR A 393 -3.94 14.78 -9.31
C TYR A 393 -4.24 13.44 -10.01
N ASN A 394 -3.26 12.89 -10.72
CA ASN A 394 -3.40 11.60 -11.41
C ASN A 394 -3.67 10.46 -10.42
N MET A 395 -2.98 10.45 -9.28
CA MET A 395 -3.18 9.50 -8.20
C MET A 395 -4.60 9.60 -7.61
N CYS A 396 -5.04 10.79 -7.20
CA CYS A 396 -6.38 10.99 -6.64
C CYS A 396 -7.48 10.63 -7.65
N SER A 397 -7.29 11.00 -8.92
CA SER A 397 -8.22 10.64 -10.00
C SER A 397 -8.31 9.12 -10.19
N ALA A 398 -7.17 8.41 -10.13
CA ALA A 398 -7.16 6.95 -10.23
C ALA A 398 -7.82 6.25 -9.03
N LEU A 399 -7.65 6.82 -7.83
CA LEU A 399 -8.23 6.28 -6.60
C LEU A 399 -9.73 6.55 -6.48
N SER A 400 -10.24 7.56 -7.19
CA SER A 400 -11.63 8.01 -7.07
C SER A 400 -12.66 6.90 -7.22
N TYR A 401 -12.49 5.99 -8.18
CA TYR A 401 -13.39 4.85 -8.35
C TYR A 401 -13.58 4.03 -7.07
N PHE A 402 -12.55 3.93 -6.24
CA PHE A 402 -12.57 3.14 -5.01
C PHE A 402 -12.88 3.98 -3.77
N THR A 403 -12.73 5.29 -3.86
CA THR A 403 -13.00 6.24 -2.78
C THR A 403 -14.35 6.93 -2.95
N THR A 404 -15.08 6.65 -4.02
CA THR A 404 -16.46 7.12 -4.27
C THR A 404 -17.48 6.01 -4.50
N ASN A 405 -17.07 4.73 -4.48
CA ASN A 405 -17.98 3.58 -4.55
C ASN A 405 -17.73 2.62 -3.37
N GLN A 406 -18.81 1.98 -2.89
CA GLN A 406 -18.78 1.07 -1.75
C GLN A 406 -18.89 -0.39 -2.22
N TRP A 407 -18.10 -1.27 -1.58
CA TRP A 407 -18.29 -2.72 -1.61
C TRP A 407 -18.22 -3.25 -0.18
N ARG A 408 -19.02 -4.27 0.16
CA ARG A 408 -18.96 -4.95 1.45
C ARG A 408 -18.32 -6.31 1.29
N PHE A 409 -17.01 -6.38 1.51
CA PHE A 409 -16.27 -7.64 1.41
C PHE A 409 -16.57 -8.54 2.62
N VAL A 410 -17.13 -9.72 2.38
CA VAL A 410 -17.37 -10.75 3.39
C VAL A 410 -16.06 -11.45 3.72
N ASP A 411 -15.84 -11.80 5.00
CA ASP A 411 -14.60 -12.42 5.50
C ASP A 411 -14.84 -13.62 6.43
N ASP A 412 -15.93 -14.36 6.18
CA ASP A 412 -16.36 -15.49 7.02
C ASP A 412 -15.31 -16.61 7.11
N ASN A 413 -14.65 -16.97 6.01
CA ASN A 413 -13.56 -17.96 6.01
C ASN A 413 -12.36 -17.45 6.79
N THR A 414 -12.02 -16.16 6.66
CA THR A 414 -10.93 -15.55 7.44
C THR A 414 -11.26 -15.54 8.93
N ALA A 415 -12.47 -15.16 9.31
CA ALA A 415 -12.94 -15.18 10.70
C ALA A 415 -12.97 -16.62 11.25
N SER A 416 -13.47 -17.58 10.47
CA SER A 416 -13.48 -19.00 10.82
C SER A 416 -12.07 -19.55 11.02
N LEU A 417 -11.13 -19.20 10.13
CA LEU A 417 -9.73 -19.60 10.25
C LEU A 417 -9.14 -19.03 11.53
N TYR A 418 -9.29 -17.72 11.76
CA TYR A 418 -8.79 -17.08 12.98
C TYR A 418 -9.35 -17.75 14.24
N ASN A 419 -10.66 -17.97 14.29
CA ASN A 419 -11.33 -18.55 15.45
C ASN A 419 -10.84 -19.97 15.77
N SER A 420 -10.48 -20.76 14.74
CA SER A 420 -9.91 -22.09 14.89
C SER A 420 -8.49 -22.14 15.46
N LEU A 421 -7.76 -21.01 15.46
CA LEU A 421 -6.40 -20.94 15.95
C LEU A 421 -6.32 -21.08 17.47
N SER A 422 -5.27 -21.75 17.94
CA SER A 422 -4.96 -21.83 19.37
C SER A 422 -4.59 -20.45 19.93
N PRO A 423 -4.67 -20.23 21.27
CA PRO A 423 -4.26 -18.96 21.86
C PRO A 423 -2.82 -18.55 21.54
N ILE A 424 -1.89 -19.52 21.44
CA ILE A 424 -0.49 -19.24 21.06
C ILE A 424 -0.37 -18.86 19.59
N ASP A 425 -1.12 -19.50 18.69
CA ASP A 425 -1.15 -19.14 17.27
C ASP A 425 -1.76 -17.75 17.08
N LYS A 426 -2.82 -17.39 17.82
CA LYS A 426 -3.44 -16.05 17.79
C LYS A 426 -2.50 -14.96 18.28
N GLU A 427 -1.64 -15.24 19.27
CA GLU A 427 -0.65 -14.26 19.75
C GLU A 427 0.50 -14.06 18.76
N ILE A 428 0.95 -15.13 18.11
CA ILE A 428 2.08 -15.07 17.16
C ILE A 428 1.62 -14.57 15.78
N PHE A 429 0.47 -15.03 15.29
CA PHE A 429 -0.05 -14.76 13.95
C PHE A 429 -1.41 -14.06 14.07
N ASP A 430 -1.46 -12.90 14.75
CA ASP A 430 -2.71 -12.15 14.90
C ASP A 430 -3.13 -11.48 13.60
N PHE A 431 -4.39 -11.67 13.21
CA PHE A 431 -5.00 -11.00 12.06
C PHE A 431 -6.49 -10.68 12.28
N ASP A 432 -6.93 -10.61 13.54
CA ASP A 432 -8.31 -10.24 13.85
C ASP A 432 -8.54 -8.73 13.78
N ILE A 433 -8.99 -8.30 12.61
CA ILE A 433 -9.30 -6.90 12.31
C ILE A 433 -10.26 -6.24 13.31
N CYS A 434 -11.12 -6.99 14.02
CA CYS A 434 -12.05 -6.45 15.01
C CYS A 434 -11.35 -5.80 16.20
N LYS A 435 -10.10 -6.15 16.46
CA LYS A 435 -9.31 -5.59 17.56
C LYS A 435 -8.66 -4.26 17.23
N ILE A 436 -8.70 -3.82 15.97
CA ILE A 436 -8.05 -2.57 15.55
C ILE A 436 -8.83 -1.39 16.11
N ASN A 437 -8.19 -0.62 17.00
CA ASN A 437 -8.65 0.70 17.38
C ASN A 437 -8.17 1.71 16.33
N TRP A 438 -9.08 2.17 15.45
CA TRP A 438 -8.74 3.07 14.34
C TRP A 438 -8.07 4.37 14.79
N ARG A 439 -8.49 4.94 15.93
CA ARG A 439 -7.92 6.17 16.48
C ARG A 439 -6.46 5.98 16.86
N GLU A 440 -6.16 4.92 17.59
CA GLU A 440 -4.80 4.56 17.97
C GLU A 440 -3.96 4.18 16.75
N TYR A 441 -4.54 3.44 15.82
CA TYR A 441 -3.85 3.05 14.60
C TYR A 441 -3.43 4.25 13.75
N MET A 442 -4.20 5.34 13.76
CA MET A 442 -3.77 6.60 13.13
C MET A 442 -2.53 7.22 13.79
N TYR A 443 -2.32 7.05 15.10
CA TYR A 443 -1.05 7.43 15.74
C TYR A 443 0.09 6.56 15.21
N ILE A 444 -0.09 5.24 15.23
CA ILE A 444 0.92 4.26 14.77
C ILE A 444 1.33 4.56 13.32
N TRP A 445 0.36 4.77 12.44
CA TRP A 445 0.60 5.07 11.03
C TRP A 445 1.32 6.41 10.84
N SER A 446 0.92 7.45 11.58
CA SER A 446 1.53 8.79 11.46
C SER A 446 2.97 8.83 11.97
N ILE A 447 3.28 8.11 13.06
CA ILE A 447 4.65 7.92 13.55
C ILE A 447 5.47 7.10 12.55
N GLY A 448 4.87 6.03 11.99
CA GLY A 448 5.46 5.25 10.91
C GLY A 448 5.87 6.08 9.70
N LEU A 449 4.98 6.98 9.25
CA LEU A 449 5.26 7.93 8.16
C LEU A 449 6.50 8.78 8.46
N ARG A 450 6.61 9.31 9.68
CA ARG A 450 7.79 10.09 10.06
C ARG A 450 9.05 9.26 10.13
N LYS A 451 8.99 8.06 10.71
CA LYS A 451 10.13 7.17 10.88
C LYS A 451 10.67 6.65 9.53
N PHE A 452 9.79 6.11 8.70
CA PHE A 452 10.20 5.33 7.51
C PHE A 452 10.16 6.12 6.20
N ILE A 453 9.29 7.13 6.08
CA ILE A 453 9.15 7.93 4.85
C ILE A 453 9.88 9.27 4.97
N ILE A 454 9.56 10.06 5.99
CA ILE A 454 10.17 11.39 6.17
C ILE A 454 11.59 11.28 6.72
N LYS A 455 11.83 10.30 7.59
CA LYS A 455 13.12 9.99 8.22
C LYS A 455 13.69 11.18 9.00
N ASP A 456 12.84 11.90 9.73
CA ASP A 456 13.24 13.05 10.57
C ASP A 456 13.77 12.64 11.96
N GLY A 457 14.05 11.35 12.15
CA GLY A 457 14.50 10.79 13.43
C GLY A 457 13.46 10.86 14.55
N LEU A 458 12.19 11.15 14.23
CA LEU A 458 11.11 11.43 15.19
C LEU A 458 11.42 12.61 16.13
N LYS A 459 12.21 13.59 15.66
CA LYS A 459 12.58 14.77 16.44
C LYS A 459 11.87 16.04 15.96
N GLY A 460 11.74 17.01 16.87
CA GLY A 460 11.25 18.35 16.56
C GLY A 460 9.74 18.47 16.51
N THR A 461 8.98 17.57 17.16
CA THR A 461 7.51 17.58 17.16
C THR A 461 6.95 18.87 17.76
N VAL A 462 7.55 19.36 18.84
CA VAL A 462 7.13 20.62 19.49
C VAL A 462 7.37 21.82 18.57
N TYR A 463 8.52 21.86 17.90
CA TYR A 463 8.82 22.88 16.88
C TYR A 463 7.82 22.80 15.73
N ALA A 464 7.57 21.60 15.20
CA ALA A 464 6.64 21.36 14.10
C ALA A 464 5.20 21.78 14.46
N ARG A 465 4.77 21.56 15.71
CA ARG A 465 3.48 22.02 16.22
C ARG A 465 3.35 23.54 16.16
N LYS A 466 4.39 24.27 16.60
CA LYS A 466 4.45 25.74 16.48
C LYS A 466 4.46 26.19 15.02
N LYS A 467 5.23 25.50 14.17
CA LYS A 467 5.29 25.74 12.72
C LYS A 467 3.92 25.59 12.06
N GLN A 468 3.14 24.57 12.44
CA GLN A 468 1.77 24.38 11.97
C GLN A 468 0.84 25.54 12.37
N ILE A 469 0.96 26.08 13.59
CA ILE A 469 0.19 27.27 14.01
C ILE A 469 0.54 28.49 13.14
N VAL A 470 1.83 28.72 12.88
CA VAL A 470 2.28 29.80 11.98
C VAL A 470 1.72 29.60 10.58
N PHE A 471 1.85 28.39 10.01
CA PHE A 471 1.28 28.09 8.70
C PHE A 471 -0.24 28.28 8.65
N LYS A 472 -0.96 27.93 9.71
CA LYS A 472 -2.39 28.18 9.82
C LYS A 472 -2.68 29.67 9.68
N ILE A 473 -2.02 30.50 10.47
CA ILE A 473 -2.20 31.97 10.46
C ILE A 473 -1.88 32.53 9.07
N LEU A 474 -0.73 32.17 8.50
CA LEU A 474 -0.34 32.60 7.15
C LEU A 474 -1.37 32.17 6.09
N THR A 475 -1.91 30.95 6.20
CA THR A 475 -2.95 30.46 5.27
C THR A 475 -4.21 31.32 5.37
N PHE A 476 -4.67 31.67 6.57
CA PHE A 476 -5.85 32.52 6.77
C PHE A 476 -5.66 33.96 6.28
N ILE A 477 -4.41 34.46 6.20
CA ILE A 477 -4.11 35.79 5.67
C ILE A 477 -3.94 35.75 4.14
N ILE A 478 -3.15 34.80 3.64
CA ILE A 478 -2.75 34.73 2.23
C ILE A 478 -3.89 34.20 1.36
N MET A 479 -4.66 33.21 1.81
CA MET A 479 -5.72 32.61 0.97
C MET A 479 -6.80 33.61 0.55
N PRO A 480 -7.36 34.47 1.42
CA PRO A 480 -8.33 35.48 0.97
C PRO A 480 -7.75 36.47 -0.05
N LEU A 481 -6.51 36.93 0.16
CA LEU A 481 -5.83 37.83 -0.77
C LEU A 481 -5.59 37.16 -2.13
N TYR A 482 -5.15 35.90 -2.10
CA TYR A 482 -4.96 35.08 -3.28
C TYR A 482 -6.27 34.86 -4.06
N LEU A 483 -7.35 34.48 -3.36
CA LEU A 483 -8.67 34.29 -3.97
C LEU A 483 -9.23 35.61 -4.54
N PHE A 484 -9.01 36.74 -3.86
CA PHE A 484 -9.38 38.05 -4.37
C PHE A 484 -8.60 38.41 -5.64
N ALA A 485 -7.29 38.13 -5.69
CA ALA A 485 -6.49 38.34 -6.88
C ALA A 485 -6.98 37.48 -8.06
N LEU A 486 -7.26 36.19 -7.82
CA LEU A 486 -7.87 35.32 -8.83
C LEU A 486 -9.21 35.86 -9.33
N TYR A 487 -10.07 36.31 -8.42
CA TYR A 487 -11.35 36.92 -8.76
C TYR A 487 -11.19 38.17 -9.64
N LYS A 488 -10.22 39.03 -9.33
CA LYS A 488 -9.94 40.23 -10.13
C LYS A 488 -9.44 39.89 -11.54
N VAL A 489 -8.53 38.92 -11.65
CA VAL A 489 -8.05 38.42 -12.95
C VAL A 489 -9.20 37.82 -13.76
N PHE A 490 -10.01 36.96 -13.14
CA PHE A 490 -11.19 36.38 -13.78
C PHE A 490 -12.18 37.45 -14.25
N SER A 491 -12.53 38.40 -13.37
CA SER A 491 -13.44 39.50 -13.69
C SER A 491 -12.92 40.34 -14.86
N PHE A 492 -11.62 40.62 -14.91
CA PHE A 492 -11.00 41.33 -16.03
C PHE A 492 -11.21 40.59 -17.35
N PHE A 493 -10.93 39.29 -17.43
CA PHE A 493 -11.13 38.51 -18.66
C PHE A 493 -12.61 38.40 -19.05
N VAL A 494 -13.51 38.19 -18.09
CA VAL A 494 -14.96 38.09 -18.36
C VAL A 494 -15.51 39.41 -18.91
N VAL A 495 -15.16 40.54 -18.30
CA VAL A 495 -15.59 41.86 -18.77
C VAL A 495 -15.08 42.10 -20.19
N ASN A 496 -13.82 41.82 -20.48
CA ASN A 496 -13.25 41.96 -21.82
C ASN A 496 -13.89 41.01 -22.85
N LEU A 497 -14.24 39.78 -22.44
CA LEU A 497 -14.96 38.83 -23.29
C LEU A 497 -16.35 39.36 -23.66
N PHE A 498 -17.09 39.93 -22.70
CA PHE A 498 -18.39 40.54 -22.98
C PHE A 498 -18.27 41.78 -23.89
N TYR A 499 -17.26 42.62 -23.69
CA TYR A 499 -16.98 43.73 -24.62
C TYR A 499 -16.67 43.23 -26.03
N PHE A 500 -15.85 42.17 -26.15
CA PHE A 500 -15.54 41.55 -27.43
C PHE A 500 -16.77 40.91 -28.09
N LEU A 501 -17.56 40.13 -27.35
CA LEU A 501 -18.81 39.57 -27.88
C LEU A 501 -19.78 40.66 -28.32
N GLY A 502 -19.92 41.74 -27.54
CA GLY A 502 -20.74 42.88 -27.91
C GLY A 502 -20.27 43.54 -29.20
N TYR A 503 -18.95 43.69 -29.38
CA TYR A 503 -18.36 44.18 -30.62
C TYR A 503 -18.63 43.24 -31.81
N VAL A 504 -18.48 41.93 -31.61
CA VAL A 504 -18.74 40.90 -32.65
C VAL A 504 -20.21 40.87 -33.05
N LEU A 505 -21.13 40.89 -32.08
CA LEU A 505 -22.58 40.91 -32.35
C LEU A 505 -22.98 42.17 -33.10
N HIS A 506 -22.46 43.34 -32.68
CA HIS A 506 -22.67 44.60 -33.39
C HIS A 506 -22.14 44.56 -34.82
N ALA A 507 -20.94 43.99 -35.04
CA ALA A 507 -20.35 43.84 -36.38
C ALA A 507 -21.12 42.85 -37.28
N LEU A 508 -21.84 41.88 -36.69
CA LEU A 508 -22.68 40.91 -37.39
C LEU A 508 -24.13 41.41 -37.60
N GLY A 509 -24.48 42.58 -37.08
CA GLY A 509 -25.83 43.16 -37.20
C GLY A 509 -26.90 42.42 -36.39
N LEU A 510 -26.50 41.70 -35.34
CA LEU A 510 -27.36 40.94 -34.43
C LEU A 510 -27.66 41.70 -33.14
#